data_AF-K2ESU4-F1
#
_entry.id   AF-K2ESU4-F1
#
_cell.length_a   1.000
_cell.length_b   1.000
_cell.length_c   1.000
_cell.angle_alpha   90.00
_cell.angle_beta   90.00
_cell.angle_gamma   90.00
#
_symmetry.space_group_name_H-M   'P 1'
#
loop_
_entity.id
_entity.type
_entity.pdbx_description
1 polymer ?
#
loop_
_entity_poly.entity_id
_entity_poly.type
_entity_poly.pdbx_seq_one_letter_code
_entity_poly.pdbx_strand_id
1 'polypeptide(L)'
;MANFFDEFLTPTEQIMLAKRMAISLLLAKNYNYQDISDILKVSNGTIAEVSMQYWYGKYLKSVALQLAEKDELKDFWLDVAEMVTSVGMVGRKGTGGWRYLNNEIKKRQQKNPF
;
A
#
# COMPACT_ATOMS: atom_id res chain seq x y z
N MET A 1 -24.50 11.71 -10.23
CA MET A 1 -24.15 10.57 -11.09
C MET A 1 -23.72 9.45 -10.17
N ALA A 2 -24.40 8.30 -10.20
CA ALA A 2 -23.93 7.13 -9.47
C ALA A 2 -22.71 6.58 -10.21
N ASN A 3 -21.61 6.31 -9.50
CA ASN A 3 -20.45 5.68 -10.11
C ASN A 3 -20.78 4.21 -10.37
N PHE A 4 -20.39 3.67 -11.52
CA PHE A 4 -20.60 2.25 -11.88
C PHE A 4 -20.17 1.29 -10.75
N PHE A 5 -19.07 1.60 -10.05
CA PHE A 5 -18.59 0.80 -8.93
C PHE A 5 -19.48 0.88 -7.68
N ASP A 6 -20.18 1.98 -7.45
CA ASP A 6 -21.10 2.15 -6.31
C ASP A 6 -22.41 1.38 -6.51
N GLU A 7 -22.79 1.12 -7.77
CA GLU A 7 -23.94 0.29 -8.10
C GLU A 7 -23.61 -1.21 -8.12
N PHE A 8 -22.38 -1.56 -8.49
CA PHE A 8 -21.98 -2.97 -8.66
C PHE A 8 -21.29 -3.57 -7.43
N LEU A 9 -20.53 -2.77 -6.68
CA LEU A 9 -19.77 -3.22 -5.53
C LEU A 9 -20.30 -2.58 -4.26
N THR A 10 -20.42 -3.39 -3.21
CA THR A 10 -20.64 -2.85 -1.87
C THR A 10 -19.43 -2.04 -1.41
N PRO A 11 -19.59 -1.07 -0.49
CA PRO A 11 -18.46 -0.31 0.05
C PRO A 11 -17.33 -1.22 0.58
N THR A 12 -17.69 -2.35 1.19
CA THR A 12 -16.73 -3.33 1.69
C THR A 12 -15.95 -4.00 0.56
N GLU A 13 -16.60 -4.38 -0.54
CA GLU A 13 -15.94 -5.01 -1.69
C GLU A 13 -15.02 -4.05 -2.41
N GLN A 14 -15.39 -2.76 -2.52
CA GLN A 14 -14.51 -1.73 -3.08
C GLN A 14 -13.21 -1.60 -2.25
N ILE A 15 -13.34 -1.53 -0.92
CA ILE A 15 -12.18 -1.45 -0.01
C ILE A 15 -11.32 -2.72 -0.13
N MET A 16 -11.94 -3.90 -0.18
CA MET A 16 -11.22 -5.16 -0.31
C MET A 16 -10.48 -5.26 -1.65
N LEU A 17 -11.08 -4.80 -2.74
CA LEU A 17 -10.44 -4.74 -4.06
C LEU A 17 -9.20 -3.83 -4.03
N ALA A 18 -9.35 -2.63 -3.47
CA ALA A 18 -8.25 -1.67 -3.32
C ALA A 18 -7.10 -2.25 -2.48
N LYS A 19 -7.41 -2.88 -1.33
CA LYS A 19 -6.40 -3.51 -0.47
C LYS A 19 -5.68 -4.66 -1.17
N ARG A 20 -6.40 -5.52 -1.92
CA ARG A 20 -5.79 -6.61 -2.70
C ARG A 20 -4.80 -6.09 -3.75
N MET A 21 -5.15 -4.98 -4.42
CA MET A 21 -4.26 -4.29 -5.34
C MET A 21 -3.02 -3.72 -4.63
N ALA A 22 -3.20 -3.10 -3.47
CA ALA A 22 -2.08 -2.57 -2.68
C ALA A 22 -1.13 -3.69 -2.20
N ILE A 23 -1.66 -4.86 -1.81
CA ILE A 23 -0.84 -6.03 -1.45
C ILE A 23 0.04 -6.45 -2.63
N SER A 24 -0.51 -6.57 -3.84
CA SER A 24 0.29 -7.01 -5.00
C SER A 24 1.40 -6.01 -5.36
N LEU A 25 1.14 -4.70 -5.22
CA LEU A 25 2.15 -3.66 -5.40
C LEU A 25 3.26 -3.72 -4.34
N LEU A 26 2.90 -3.94 -3.07
CA LEU A 26 3.87 -4.13 -1.98
C LEU A 26 4.71 -5.39 -2.18
N LEU A 27 4.10 -6.49 -2.64
CA LEU A 27 4.82 -7.72 -3.00
C LEU A 27 5.77 -7.49 -4.18
N ALA A 28 5.36 -6.72 -5.18
CA ALA A 28 6.22 -6.34 -6.30
C ALA A 28 7.44 -5.52 -5.85
N LYS A 29 7.30 -4.72 -4.80
CA LYS A 29 8.38 -4.00 -4.13
C LYS A 29 9.12 -4.80 -3.06
N ASN A 30 8.85 -6.11 -2.96
CA ASN A 30 9.54 -7.05 -2.07
C ASN A 30 9.34 -6.77 -0.55
N TYR A 31 8.19 -6.22 -0.16
CA TYR A 31 7.81 -6.11 1.26
C TYR A 31 7.46 -7.48 1.85
N ASN A 32 7.76 -7.68 3.13
CA ASN A 32 7.38 -8.90 3.84
C ASN A 32 5.92 -8.87 4.32
N TYR A 33 5.38 -10.02 4.73
CA TYR A 33 3.98 -10.13 5.13
C TYR A 33 3.63 -9.31 6.37
N GLN A 34 4.56 -9.16 7.31
CA GLN A 34 4.33 -8.41 8.54
C GLN A 34 4.16 -6.93 8.22
N ASP A 35 5.03 -6.36 7.39
CA ASP A 35 4.94 -4.97 6.96
C ASP A 35 3.64 -4.73 6.19
N ILE A 36 3.27 -5.62 5.29
CA ILE A 36 2.01 -5.52 4.52
C ILE A 36 0.78 -5.55 5.44
N SER A 37 0.79 -6.44 6.42
CA SER A 37 -0.26 -6.56 7.44
C SER A 37 -0.40 -5.28 8.25
N ASP A 38 0.73 -4.74 8.70
CA ASP A 38 0.77 -3.53 9.53
C ASP A 38 0.38 -2.27 8.74
N ILE A 39 0.74 -2.19 7.46
CA ILE A 39 0.39 -1.10 6.54
C ILE A 39 -1.11 -1.14 6.22
N LEU A 40 -1.59 -2.25 5.66
CA LEU A 40 -2.95 -2.30 5.08
C LEU A 40 -4.03 -2.74 6.08
N LYS A 41 -3.63 -3.11 7.30
CA LYS A 41 -4.50 -3.68 8.34
C LYS A 41 -5.32 -4.86 7.80
N VAL A 42 -4.60 -5.83 7.22
CA VAL A 42 -5.17 -7.05 6.63
C VAL A 42 -4.57 -8.27 7.32
N SER A 43 -5.32 -9.37 7.39
CA SER A 43 -4.82 -10.60 7.98
C SER A 43 -3.73 -11.24 7.11
N ASN A 44 -2.82 -11.99 7.74
CA ASN A 44 -1.81 -12.79 7.02
C ASN A 44 -2.45 -13.81 6.07
N GLY A 45 -3.65 -14.32 6.38
CA GLY A 45 -4.40 -15.21 5.49
C GLY A 45 -4.81 -14.52 4.19
N THR A 46 -5.26 -13.27 4.28
CA THR A 46 -5.58 -12.44 3.11
C THR A 46 -4.35 -12.17 2.26
N ILE A 47 -3.20 -11.86 2.90
CA ILE A 47 -1.94 -11.65 2.19
C ILE A 47 -1.49 -12.93 1.48
N ALA A 48 -1.62 -14.08 2.14
CA ALA A 48 -1.27 -15.38 1.56
C ALA A 48 -2.14 -15.72 0.34
N GLU A 49 -3.45 -15.46 0.39
CA GLU A 49 -4.34 -15.69 -0.75
C GLU A 49 -3.94 -14.81 -1.95
N VAL A 50 -3.67 -13.54 -1.71
CA VAL A 50 -3.24 -12.60 -2.77
C VAL A 50 -1.86 -12.94 -3.28
N SER A 51 -0.93 -13.36 -2.42
CA SER A 51 0.42 -13.74 -2.86
C SER A 51 0.39 -14.98 -3.73
N MET A 52 -0.49 -15.94 -3.46
CA MET A 52 -0.69 -17.10 -4.33
C MET A 52 -1.13 -16.65 -5.73
N GLN A 53 -2.08 -15.72 -5.82
CA GLN A 53 -2.51 -15.13 -7.09
C GLN A 53 -1.42 -14.27 -7.76
N TYR A 54 -0.57 -13.62 -6.96
CA TYR A 54 0.55 -12.84 -7.48
C TYR A 54 1.64 -13.74 -8.07
N TRP A 55 2.08 -14.77 -7.35
CA TRP A 55 3.19 -15.62 -7.81
C TRP A 55 2.79 -16.65 -8.87
N TYR A 56 1.59 -17.22 -8.74
CA TYR A 56 1.14 -18.34 -9.57
C TYR A 56 -0.03 -17.99 -10.49
N GLY A 57 -0.65 -16.82 -10.31
CA GLY A 57 -1.74 -16.36 -11.16
C GLY A 57 -1.26 -15.76 -12.49
N LYS A 58 -2.21 -15.54 -13.40
CA LYS A 58 -1.91 -15.21 -14.80
C LYS A 58 -1.63 -13.73 -15.06
N TYR A 59 -2.26 -12.82 -14.30
CA TYR A 59 -2.29 -11.39 -14.65
C TYR A 59 -1.91 -10.44 -13.51
N LEU A 60 -2.08 -10.85 -12.24
CA LEU A 60 -1.92 -9.93 -11.12
C LEU A 60 -0.47 -9.40 -10.99
N LYS A 61 0.52 -10.25 -11.26
CA LYS A 61 1.93 -9.86 -11.24
C LYS A 61 2.31 -8.89 -12.34
N SER A 62 1.90 -9.13 -13.58
CA SER A 62 2.24 -8.26 -14.69
C SER A 62 1.62 -6.87 -14.50
N VAL A 63 0.36 -6.82 -14.07
CA VAL A 63 -0.32 -5.55 -13.76
C VAL A 63 0.39 -4.82 -12.61
N ALA A 64 0.72 -5.53 -11.52
CA ALA A 64 1.41 -4.92 -10.39
C ALA A 64 2.79 -4.38 -10.76
N LEU A 65 3.57 -5.11 -11.58
CA LEU A 65 4.89 -4.66 -12.05
C LEU A 65 4.78 -3.45 -12.98
N GLN A 66 3.85 -3.47 -13.94
CA GLN A 66 3.62 -2.34 -14.85
C GLN A 66 3.19 -1.08 -14.10
N LEU A 67 2.38 -1.23 -13.05
CA LEU A 67 2.02 -0.12 -12.20
C LEU A 67 3.21 0.33 -11.36
N ALA A 68 3.99 -0.60 -10.78
CA ALA A 68 5.18 -0.34 -9.98
C ALA A 68 6.20 0.56 -10.68
N GLU A 69 6.30 0.47 -12.01
CA GLU A 69 7.21 1.24 -12.86
C GLU A 69 6.73 2.67 -13.18
N LYS A 70 5.44 2.99 -12.96
CA LYS A 70 4.92 4.33 -13.25
C LYS A 70 5.22 5.30 -12.11
N ASP A 71 5.80 6.45 -12.44
CA ASP A 71 6.11 7.53 -11.50
C ASP A 71 4.88 8.07 -10.74
N GLU A 72 3.68 7.91 -11.31
CA GLU A 72 2.38 8.26 -10.71
C GLU A 72 2.08 7.47 -9.43
N LEU A 73 2.75 6.34 -9.18
CA LEU A 73 2.59 5.62 -7.92
C LEU A 73 3.08 6.39 -6.70
N LYS A 74 3.89 7.43 -6.88
CA LYS A 74 4.39 8.24 -5.76
C LYS A 74 3.24 8.84 -4.96
N ASP A 75 2.19 9.30 -5.64
CA ASP A 75 1.00 9.86 -5.01
C ASP A 75 0.17 8.76 -4.35
N PHE A 76 0.02 7.59 -5.00
CA PHE A 76 -0.58 6.41 -4.36
C PHE A 76 0.16 5.98 -3.08
N TRP A 77 1.50 6.05 -3.05
CA TRP A 77 2.29 5.76 -1.85
C TRP A 77 2.11 6.82 -0.76
N LEU A 78 1.93 8.09 -1.13
CA LEU A 78 1.59 9.16 -0.20
C LEU A 78 0.21 8.93 0.40
N ASP A 79 -0.78 8.56 -0.41
CA ASP A 79 -2.15 8.26 0.04
C ASP A 79 -2.21 7.02 0.92
N VAL A 80 -1.48 5.95 0.56
CA VAL A 80 -1.35 4.76 1.41
C VAL A 80 -0.63 5.13 2.70
N ALA A 81 0.42 5.94 2.68
CA ALA A 81 1.10 6.40 3.88
C ALA A 81 0.19 7.27 4.76
N GLU A 82 -0.60 8.16 4.18
CA GLU A 82 -1.59 8.99 4.88
C GLU A 82 -2.71 8.12 5.50
N MET A 83 -3.18 7.11 4.78
CA MET A 83 -4.14 6.13 5.29
C MET A 83 -3.56 5.29 6.43
N VAL A 84 -2.33 4.78 6.29
CA VAL A 84 -1.64 3.99 7.32
C VAL A 84 -1.41 4.81 8.57
N THR A 85 -1.08 6.09 8.39
CA THR A 85 -0.79 6.98 9.51
C THR A 85 -2.05 7.47 10.21
N SER A 86 -3.12 7.76 9.47
CA SER A 86 -4.44 8.11 10.04
C SER A 86 -5.06 6.91 10.76
N VAL A 87 -4.96 5.70 10.22
CA VAL A 87 -5.43 4.46 10.85
C VAL A 87 -4.48 4.01 11.97
N GLY A 88 -3.19 4.34 11.89
CA GLY A 88 -2.14 4.00 12.85
C GLY A 88 -2.19 4.75 14.19
N MET A 89 -3.07 5.74 14.34
CA MET A 89 -3.22 6.48 15.60
C MET A 89 -4.13 5.81 16.65
N VAL A 90 -4.80 4.70 16.35
CA VAL A 90 -5.71 4.05 17.32
C VAL A 90 -5.05 2.93 18.14
N GLY A 91 -3.80 2.54 17.91
CA GLY A 91 -3.24 1.45 18.71
C GLY A 91 -1.76 1.15 18.60
N ARG A 92 -0.92 1.98 19.22
CA ARG A 92 0.12 1.61 20.21
C ARG A 92 1.18 2.71 20.33
N LYS A 93 1.34 3.19 21.57
CA LYS A 93 2.37 4.09 22.11
C LYS A 93 3.69 4.14 21.31
N GLY A 94 4.14 5.36 20.99
CA GLY A 94 5.57 5.68 20.96
C GLY A 94 6.11 6.46 19.75
N THR A 95 5.66 7.70 19.55
CA THR A 95 6.45 8.95 19.40
C THR A 95 7.83 8.99 18.67
N GLY A 96 8.23 8.01 17.86
CA GLY A 96 9.56 7.94 17.22
C GLY A 96 9.57 7.93 15.69
N GLY A 97 8.60 7.28 15.04
CA GLY A 97 8.62 7.02 13.60
C GLY A 97 8.55 8.28 12.72
N TRP A 98 7.68 9.22 13.10
CA TRP A 98 7.49 10.48 12.37
C TRP A 98 8.72 11.39 12.36
N ARG A 99 9.45 11.43 13.49
CA ARG A 99 10.64 12.28 13.63
C ARG A 99 11.82 11.72 12.82
N TYR A 100 11.92 10.39 12.72
CA TYR A 100 12.89 9.70 11.88
C TYR A 100 12.63 9.94 10.39
N LEU A 101 11.40 9.68 9.92
CA LEU A 101 11.02 9.87 8.50
C LEU A 101 11.18 11.31 8.03
N ASN A 102 10.75 12.30 8.83
CA ASN A 102 10.88 13.71 8.46
C ASN A 102 12.35 14.17 8.41
N ASN A 103 13.20 13.62 9.29
CA ASN A 103 14.64 13.88 9.25
C ASN A 103 15.33 13.21 8.05
N GLU A 104 14.90 12.02 7.65
CA GLU A 104 15.47 11.29 6.51
C GLU A 104 15.09 11.95 5.17
N ILE A 105 13.84 12.40 5.04
CA ILE A 105 13.35 13.13 3.86
C ILE A 105 14.09 14.47 3.71
N LYS A 106 14.27 15.22 4.81
CA LYS A 106 15.05 16.47 4.80
C LYS A 106 16.52 16.25 4.41
N LYS A 107 17.15 15.17 4.88
CA LYS A 107 18.54 14.83 4.50
C LYS A 107 18.68 14.46 3.02
N ARG A 108 17.69 13.79 2.43
CA ARG A 108 17.69 13.45 1.00
C ARG A 108 17.47 14.68 0.12
N GLN A 109 16.61 15.62 0.54
CA GLN A 109 16.42 16.90 -0.16
C GLN A 109 17.66 17.81 -0.07
N GLN A 110 18.47 17.69 0.99
CA GLN A 110 19.71 18.47 1.14
C GLN A 110 20.93 17.86 0.41
N LYS A 111 20.89 16.59 0.02
CA LYS A 111 21.98 15.87 -0.66
C LYS A 111 21.92 15.88 -2.19
N ASN A 112 20.83 16.35 -2.78
CA ASN A 112 20.80 16.73 -4.21
C ASN A 112 20.71 18.26 -4.35
N PRO A 113 21.81 19.00 -4.15
CA PRO A 113 21.93 20.36 -4.64
C PRO A 113 22.46 20.36 -6.07
N PHE A 114 21.89 19.55 -6.98
CA PHE A 114 22.07 19.62 -8.44
C PHE A 114 20.85 19.02 -9.13
#